data_AF-A0A1B8XW58-F1
#
_entry.id   AF-A0A1B8XW58-F1
#
_cell.length_a   1.000
_cell.length_b   1.000
_cell.length_c   1.000
_cell.angle_alpha   90.00
_cell.angle_beta   90.00
_cell.angle_gamma   90.00
#
_symmetry.space_group_name_H-M   'P 1'
#
loop_
_entity.id
_entity.type
_entity.pdbx_description
1 polymer ?
#
loop_
_entity_poly.entity_id
_entity_poly.type
_entity_poly.pdbx_seq_one_letter_code
_entity_poly.pdbx_strand_id
1 'polypeptide(L)'
;TGFAVTAITRTPGVTYFDSFDLQCILKPHYPPWVGVSVTWRFQPAGGGDTHDLVTFSRSGGVQWGERAGSFRGRSIVEKGDSTHTVRLSVSRASDSEAGKYQCVAELWRRETSGTWARLAERASNLLEIR
;
A
#
# COMPACT_ATOMS: atom_id res chain seq x y z
N THR A 1 10.26 15.57 14.53
CA THR A 1 10.02 14.15 14.18
C THR A 1 9.69 14.06 12.70
N GLY A 2 10.37 13.19 11.96
CA GLY A 2 10.25 13.10 10.50
C GLY A 2 9.09 12.22 10.02
N PHE A 3 8.79 12.30 8.72
CA PHE A 3 7.83 11.41 8.04
C PHE A 3 8.31 9.94 8.13
N ALA A 4 7.41 9.07 8.56
CA ALA A 4 7.62 7.65 8.77
C ALA A 4 6.39 6.86 8.29
N VAL A 5 6.63 5.60 7.91
CA VAL A 5 5.62 4.71 7.34
C VAL A 5 5.77 3.36 8.01
N THR A 6 4.67 2.77 8.45
CA THR A 6 4.64 1.45 9.09
C THR A 6 3.57 0.61 8.45
N ALA A 7 3.89 -0.63 8.12
CA ALA A 7 2.93 -1.60 7.63
C ALA A 7 2.58 -2.57 8.76
N ILE A 8 1.29 -2.89 8.92
CA ILE A 8 0.81 -3.92 9.84
C ILE A 8 -0.16 -4.86 9.11
N THR A 9 -0.19 -6.13 9.52
CA THR A 9 -1.28 -7.05 9.17
C THR A 9 -2.34 -6.99 10.28
N ARG A 10 -3.62 -7.03 9.90
CA ARG A 10 -4.73 -7.25 10.85
C ARG A 10 -5.13 -8.72 10.95
N THR A 11 -4.53 -9.58 10.12
CA THR A 11 -4.82 -11.01 10.02
C THR A 11 -3.50 -11.78 10.10
N PRO A 12 -2.96 -12.05 11.31
CA PRO A 12 -1.66 -12.68 11.49
C PRO A 12 -1.62 -14.18 11.14
N GLY A 13 -2.76 -14.84 10.93
CA GLY A 13 -2.85 -16.20 10.43
C GLY A 13 -3.80 -16.23 9.24
N VAL A 14 -3.26 -16.28 8.03
CA VAL A 14 -4.04 -16.32 6.80
C VAL A 14 -4.26 -17.77 6.43
N THR A 15 -5.51 -18.10 6.15
CA THR A 15 -5.97 -19.41 5.75
C THR A 15 -6.40 -19.37 4.29
N TYR A 16 -6.25 -20.51 3.61
CA TYR A 16 -6.68 -20.64 2.23
C TYR A 16 -8.14 -20.22 2.04
N PHE A 17 -8.42 -19.52 0.95
CA PHE A 17 -9.73 -18.95 0.58
C PHE A 17 -10.27 -17.84 1.49
N ASP A 18 -9.64 -17.58 2.63
CA ASP A 18 -10.03 -16.46 3.49
C ASP A 18 -9.50 -15.12 2.96
N SER A 19 -9.82 -14.05 3.70
CA SER A 19 -9.37 -12.70 3.39
C SER A 19 -8.40 -12.19 4.45
N PHE A 20 -7.45 -11.37 4.03
CA PHE A 20 -6.53 -10.69 4.94
C PHE A 20 -6.41 -9.21 4.62
N ASP A 21 -6.11 -8.43 5.65
CA ASP A 21 -6.00 -6.99 5.56
C ASP A 21 -4.62 -6.51 5.98
N LEU A 22 -4.01 -5.70 5.13
CA LEU A 22 -2.80 -4.95 5.42
C LEU A 22 -3.13 -3.48 5.56
N GLN A 23 -2.45 -2.80 6.48
CA GLN A 23 -2.58 -1.36 6.68
C GLN A 23 -1.23 -0.68 6.58
N CYS A 24 -1.15 0.34 5.75
CA CYS A 24 -0.03 1.25 5.65
C CYS A 24 -0.33 2.51 6.43
N ILE A 25 0.34 2.73 7.56
CA ILE A 25 0.11 3.83 8.50
C ILE A 25 1.22 4.88 8.31
N LEU A 26 0.82 6.10 7.98
CA LEU A 26 1.70 7.25 7.75
C LEU A 26 1.72 8.12 9.02
N LYS A 27 2.91 8.46 9.51
CA LYS A 27 3.11 9.30 10.69
C LYS A 27 4.17 10.38 10.45
N PRO A 28 4.08 11.54 11.14
CA PRO A 28 2.91 12.02 11.85
C PRO A 28 1.75 12.32 10.88
N HIS A 29 0.62 12.74 11.42
CA HIS A 29 -0.51 13.19 10.61
C HIS A 29 -0.06 14.33 9.69
N TYR A 30 -0.37 14.22 8.40
CA TYR A 30 -0.06 15.25 7.41
C TYR A 30 -1.26 16.18 7.21
N PRO A 31 -1.03 17.46 6.90
CA PRO A 31 -2.13 18.38 6.64
C PRO A 31 -2.99 17.98 5.43
N PRO A 32 -4.29 18.37 5.38
CA PRO A 32 -5.20 18.00 4.30
C PRO A 32 -4.78 18.45 2.89
N TRP A 33 -3.99 19.53 2.79
CA TRP A 33 -3.47 20.05 1.53
C TRP A 33 -2.27 19.26 0.98
N VAL A 34 -1.69 18.37 1.78
CA VAL A 34 -0.61 17.47 1.34
C VAL A 34 -1.24 16.30 0.61
N GLY A 35 -0.89 16.15 -0.66
CA GLY A 35 -1.28 15.01 -1.46
C GLY A 35 -0.51 13.77 -1.03
N VAL A 36 -1.16 12.61 -1.07
CA VAL A 36 -0.53 11.33 -0.69
C VAL A 36 -0.76 10.30 -1.76
N SER A 37 0.32 9.59 -2.12
CA SER A 37 0.27 8.36 -2.90
C SER A 37 0.80 7.22 -2.04
N VAL A 38 0.18 6.05 -2.11
CA VAL A 38 0.68 4.84 -1.44
C VAL A 38 0.71 3.67 -2.41
N THR A 39 1.88 3.10 -2.59
CA THR A 39 2.11 1.92 -3.43
C THR A 39 2.41 0.72 -2.56
N TRP A 40 1.61 -0.34 -2.69
CA TRP A 40 1.94 -1.65 -2.15
C TRP A 40 2.87 -2.36 -3.14
N ARG A 41 3.99 -2.84 -2.63
CA ARG A 41 4.95 -3.72 -3.31
C ARG A 41 4.79 -5.14 -2.79
N PHE A 42 4.97 -6.10 -3.69
CA PHE A 42 4.83 -7.52 -3.40
C PHE A 42 6.04 -8.29 -3.93
N GLN A 43 6.49 -9.26 -3.14
CA GLN A 43 7.46 -10.27 -3.52
C GLN A 43 6.89 -11.67 -3.22
N PRO A 44 6.69 -12.55 -4.21
CA PRO A 44 6.12 -13.88 -4.00
C PRO A 44 6.97 -14.77 -3.08
N ALA A 45 6.32 -15.62 -2.28
CA ALA A 45 7.01 -16.57 -1.39
C ALA A 45 7.85 -17.61 -2.15
N GLY A 46 7.40 -18.03 -3.33
CA GLY A 46 8.09 -18.99 -4.20
C GLY A 46 9.34 -18.43 -4.91
N GLY A 47 9.72 -17.19 -4.62
CA GLY A 47 10.85 -16.49 -5.25
C GLY A 47 10.43 -15.53 -6.36
N GLY A 48 11.36 -14.65 -6.74
CA GLY A 48 11.17 -13.60 -7.75
C GLY A 48 11.40 -12.19 -7.21
N ASP A 49 11.39 -11.24 -8.13
CA ASP A 49 11.65 -9.83 -7.83
C ASP A 49 10.44 -9.14 -7.22
N THR A 50 10.73 -8.23 -6.28
CA THR A 50 9.77 -7.28 -5.75
C THR A 50 9.26 -6.38 -6.86
N HIS A 51 7.96 -6.17 -6.92
CA HIS A 51 7.31 -5.31 -7.92
C HIS A 51 6.16 -4.53 -7.30
N ASP A 52 5.79 -3.42 -7.93
CA ASP A 52 4.63 -2.64 -7.53
C ASP A 52 3.35 -3.43 -7.86
N LEU A 53 2.51 -3.60 -6.85
CA LEU A 53 1.26 -4.35 -6.93
C LEU A 53 0.10 -3.41 -7.25
N VAL A 54 -0.07 -2.37 -6.44
CA VAL A 54 -1.18 -1.44 -6.55
C VAL A 54 -0.85 -0.11 -5.87
N THR A 55 -1.25 0.98 -6.52
CA THR A 55 -1.05 2.34 -6.04
C THR A 55 -2.40 3.02 -5.80
N PHE A 56 -2.60 3.49 -4.57
CA PHE A 56 -3.62 4.49 -4.27
C PHE A 56 -3.05 5.87 -4.61
N SER A 57 -3.60 6.50 -5.63
CA SER A 57 -3.08 7.76 -6.16
C SER A 57 -3.56 8.95 -5.33
N ARG A 58 -2.82 10.05 -5.46
CA ARG A 58 -3.18 11.35 -4.87
C ARG A 58 -4.57 11.87 -5.26
N SER A 59 -5.08 11.49 -6.42
CA SER A 59 -6.41 11.87 -6.88
C SER A 59 -7.53 10.98 -6.34
N GLY A 60 -7.20 10.02 -5.45
CA GLY A 60 -8.15 9.06 -4.90
C GLY A 60 -8.42 7.85 -5.81
N GLY A 61 -7.65 7.67 -6.88
CA GLY A 61 -7.79 6.55 -7.81
C GLY A 61 -6.93 5.35 -7.40
N VAL A 62 -7.24 4.18 -7.96
CA VAL A 62 -6.44 2.96 -7.80
C VAL A 62 -5.80 2.60 -9.13
N GLN A 63 -4.48 2.38 -9.12
CA GLN A 63 -3.69 2.00 -10.29
C GLN A 63 -2.99 0.67 -10.02
N TRP A 64 -3.33 -0.37 -10.77
CA TRP A 64 -2.72 -1.69 -10.63
C TRP A 64 -1.38 -1.75 -11.36
N GLY A 65 -0.39 -2.40 -10.77
CA GLY A 65 0.86 -2.73 -11.45
C GLY A 65 0.66 -3.75 -12.57
N GLU A 66 1.62 -3.81 -13.48
CA GLU A 66 1.62 -4.75 -14.62
C GLU A 66 1.55 -6.22 -14.17
N ARG A 67 2.22 -6.52 -13.05
CA ARG A 67 2.31 -7.87 -12.49
C ARG A 67 1.26 -8.16 -11.42
N ALA A 68 0.21 -7.33 -11.32
CA ALA A 68 -0.84 -7.52 -10.33
C ALA A 68 -1.63 -8.83 -10.51
N GLY A 69 -1.68 -9.37 -11.74
CA GLY A 69 -2.24 -10.69 -12.02
C GLY A 69 -3.55 -10.97 -11.28
N SER A 70 -3.51 -11.99 -10.43
CA SER A 70 -4.63 -12.50 -9.65
C SER A 70 -5.13 -11.58 -8.53
N PHE A 71 -4.36 -10.56 -8.13
CA PHE A 71 -4.82 -9.56 -7.18
C PHE A 71 -5.87 -8.64 -7.78
N ARG A 72 -5.79 -8.37 -9.09
CA ARG A 72 -6.73 -7.51 -9.82
C ARG A 72 -8.11 -8.18 -9.82
N GLY A 73 -9.06 -7.61 -9.08
CA GLY A 73 -10.41 -8.17 -8.89
C GLY A 73 -10.59 -9.07 -7.66
N ARG A 74 -9.52 -9.34 -6.91
CA ARG A 74 -9.58 -9.98 -5.58
C ARG A 74 -9.25 -9.03 -4.44
N SER A 75 -8.75 -7.85 -4.78
CA SER A 75 -8.21 -6.92 -3.81
C SER A 75 -8.88 -5.56 -3.89
N ILE A 76 -9.07 -4.94 -2.73
CA ILE A 76 -9.63 -3.61 -2.56
C ILE A 76 -8.59 -2.73 -1.88
N VAL A 77 -8.40 -1.52 -2.38
CA VAL A 77 -7.50 -0.53 -1.80
C VAL A 77 -8.29 0.72 -1.43
N GLU A 78 -8.24 1.08 -0.16
CA GLU A 78 -9.04 2.16 0.40
C GLU A 78 -8.19 3.00 1.34
N LYS A 79 -8.40 4.31 1.30
CA LYS A 79 -7.89 5.23 2.31
C LYS A 79 -8.98 5.42 3.37
N GLY A 80 -8.66 5.19 4.64
CA GLY A 80 -9.65 5.34 5.71
C GLY A 80 -10.05 6.79 5.94
N ASP A 81 -11.33 7.02 6.26
CA ASP A 81 -11.99 8.33 6.28
C ASP A 81 -11.36 9.37 7.22
N SER A 82 -10.79 8.93 8.35
CA SER A 82 -10.15 9.77 9.36
C SER A 82 -8.65 9.53 9.49
N THR A 83 -8.08 8.65 8.67
CA THR A 83 -6.80 8.01 8.99
C THR A 83 -5.78 8.25 7.90
N HIS A 84 -4.57 8.61 8.31
CA HIS A 84 -3.34 8.57 7.53
C HIS A 84 -2.95 7.11 7.24
N THR A 85 -3.93 6.30 6.83
CA THR A 85 -3.85 4.86 6.66
C THR A 85 -4.45 4.48 5.32
N VAL A 86 -3.69 3.71 4.55
CA VAL A 86 -4.17 3.08 3.32
C VAL A 86 -4.21 1.58 3.54
N ARG A 87 -5.40 0.99 3.39
CA ARG A 87 -5.65 -0.44 3.57
C ARG A 87 -5.59 -1.16 2.22
N LEU A 88 -4.98 -2.33 2.20
CA LEU A 88 -5.09 -3.32 1.14
C LEU A 88 -5.82 -4.54 1.73
N SER A 89 -6.99 -4.85 1.21
CA SER A 89 -7.76 -6.04 1.56
C SER A 89 -7.64 -7.04 0.41
N VAL A 90 -7.19 -8.25 0.68
CA VAL A 90 -7.04 -9.31 -0.33
C VAL A 90 -7.98 -10.45 0.03
N SER A 91 -8.81 -10.88 -0.92
CA SER A 91 -9.77 -11.98 -0.75
C SER A 91 -9.30 -13.25 -1.45
N ARG A 92 -9.83 -14.40 -0.99
CA ARG A 92 -9.53 -15.72 -1.55
C ARG A 92 -8.03 -16.00 -1.56
N ALA A 93 -7.40 -15.88 -0.39
CA ALA A 93 -5.97 -16.10 -0.23
C ALA A 93 -5.55 -17.49 -0.73
N SER A 94 -4.37 -17.56 -1.33
CA SER A 94 -3.75 -18.77 -1.87
C SER A 94 -2.24 -18.56 -1.99
N ASP A 95 -1.49 -19.58 -2.42
CA ASP A 95 -0.03 -19.46 -2.60
C ASP A 95 0.41 -18.29 -3.49
N SER A 96 -0.44 -17.85 -4.44
CA SER A 96 -0.12 -16.69 -5.28
C SER A 96 -0.06 -15.36 -4.52
N GLU A 97 -0.75 -15.27 -3.38
CA GLU A 97 -0.78 -14.10 -2.49
C GLU A 97 0.15 -14.28 -1.28
N ALA A 98 0.71 -15.46 -1.07
CA ALA A 98 1.74 -15.67 -0.05
C ALA A 98 3.05 -14.99 -0.46
N GLY A 99 3.68 -14.27 0.47
CA GLY A 99 4.90 -13.54 0.18
C GLY A 99 5.13 -12.35 1.09
N LYS A 100 6.04 -11.46 0.66
CA LYS A 100 6.41 -10.25 1.39
C LYS A 100 5.71 -9.04 0.79
N TYR A 101 5.18 -8.20 1.68
CA TYR A 101 4.50 -6.97 1.34
C TYR A 101 5.23 -5.78 1.96
N GLN A 102 5.33 -4.69 1.21
CA GLN A 102 5.85 -3.42 1.69
C GLN A 102 5.01 -2.29 1.13
N CYS A 103 4.55 -1.35 1.96
CA CYS A 103 4.00 -0.11 1.42
C CYS A 103 5.08 0.96 1.30
N VAL A 104 5.03 1.72 0.22
CA VAL A 104 5.82 2.93 -0.03
C VAL A 104 4.87 4.10 -0.13
N ALA A 105 5.07 5.10 0.71
CA ALA A 105 4.24 6.29 0.71
C ALA A 105 5.03 7.52 0.29
N GLU A 106 4.39 8.36 -0.51
CA GLU A 106 4.93 9.61 -1.00
C GLU A 106 4.04 10.78 -0.59
N LEU A 107 4.67 11.83 -0.07
CA LEU A 107 4.01 13.10 0.23
C LEU A 107 4.28 14.09 -0.90
N TRP A 108 3.26 14.84 -1.27
CA TRP A 108 3.30 15.77 -2.41
C TRP A 108 2.75 17.13 -2.02
N ARG A 109 3.37 18.19 -2.54
CA ARG A 109 2.90 19.58 -2.45
C ARG A 109 2.47 20.06 -3.82
N ARG A 110 1.34 20.74 -3.90
CA ARG A 110 0.96 21.49 -5.10
C ARG A 110 1.71 22.80 -5.12
N GLU A 111 2.43 23.06 -6.20
CA GLU A 111 3.16 24.30 -6.41
C GLU A 111 2.24 25.38 -7.00
N THR A 112 2.69 26.63 -6.97
CA THR A 112 1.93 27.78 -7.50
C THR A 112 1.68 27.68 -9.00
N SER A 113 2.58 27.02 -9.73
CA SER A 113 2.45 26.64 -11.15
C SER A 113 1.35 25.59 -11.40
N GLY A 114 0.80 24.98 -10.34
CA GLY A 114 -0.17 23.89 -10.42
C GLY A 114 0.44 22.49 -10.53
N THR A 115 1.77 22.37 -10.66
CA THR A 115 2.49 21.10 -10.65
C THR A 115 2.56 20.47 -9.26
N TRP A 116 2.83 19.17 -9.18
CA TRP A 116 3.03 18.46 -7.91
C TRP A 116 4.51 18.15 -7.73
N ALA A 117 5.06 18.61 -6.61
CA ALA A 117 6.44 18.30 -6.20
C ALA A 117 6.42 17.28 -5.05
N ARG A 118 7.27 16.26 -5.15
CA ARG A 118 7.42 15.26 -4.09
C ARG A 118 8.21 15.86 -2.94
N LEU A 119 7.62 15.83 -1.74
CA LEU A 119 8.24 16.30 -0.51
C LEU A 119 9.06 15.22 0.18
N ALA A 120 8.53 13.99 0.19
CA ALA A 120 9.16 12.87 0.87
C ALA A 120 8.67 11.54 0.28
N GLU A 121 9.51 10.53 0.40
CA GLU A 121 9.21 9.14 0.06
C GLU A 121 9.76 8.26 1.18
N ARG A 122 8.95 7.32 1.68
CA ARG A 122 9.38 6.37 2.70
C ARG A 122 8.74 5.01 2.48
N ALA A 123 9.54 3.97 2.63
CA ALA A 123 9.07 2.60 2.68
C ALA A 123 8.82 2.19 4.14
N SER A 124 7.84 1.30 4.32
CA SER A 124 7.56 0.64 5.59
C SER A 124 8.50 -0.54 5.86
N ASN A 125 8.36 -1.13 7.05
CA ASN A 125 8.81 -2.49 7.32
C ASN A 125 8.18 -3.50 6.36
N LEU A 126 8.82 -4.66 6.22
CA LEU A 126 8.27 -5.78 5.47
C LEU A 126 7.25 -6.53 6.32
N LEU A 127 6.14 -6.92 5.71
CA LEU A 127 5.19 -7.88 6.24
C LEU A 127 5.37 -9.20 5.50
N GLU A 128 5.35 -10.31 6.22
CA GLU A 128 5.37 -11.65 5.62
C GLU A 128 4.00 -12.29 5.83
N ILE A 129 3.36 -12.68 4.74
CA ILE A 129 2.08 -13.42 4.72
C ILE A 129 2.39 -14.83 4.22
N ARG A 130 1.92 -15.82 4.97
CA ARG A 130 2.09 -17.25 4.70
C ARG A 130 0.74 -17.91 4.57
#